data_AF-A0A564YIU2-F1
#
_entry.id   AF-A0A564YIU2-F1
#
_cell.length_a   1.000
_cell.length_b   1.000
_cell.length_c   1.000
_cell.angle_alpha   90.00
_cell.angle_beta   90.00
_cell.angle_gamma   90.00
#
_symmetry.space_group_name_H-M   'P 1'
#
loop_
_entity.id
_entity.type
_entity.pdbx_description
1 polymer ?
#
loop_
_entity_poly.entity_id
_entity_poly.type
_entity_poly.pdbx_seq_one_letter_code
_entity_poly.pdbx_strand_id
1 'polypeptide(L)'
;MPQRKGLLAPQNTFLDTIATRFDGTHSNFVLGNAQVKEYPIVYCSDGFVELTGFSRSQIMSRSCSCTFLWGPNTSETAKDS
;
A
#
# COMPACT_ATOMS: atom_id res chain seq x y z
N MET A 1 30.87 16.93 13.32
CA MET A 1 29.67 16.06 13.21
C MET A 1 29.63 15.52 11.79
N PRO A 2 29.51 14.21 11.54
CA PRO A 2 29.58 13.69 10.18
C PRO A 2 28.28 14.01 9.43
N GLN A 3 28.40 14.69 8.30
CA GLN A 3 27.29 14.94 7.37
C GLN A 3 26.91 13.62 6.70
N ARG A 4 25.70 13.12 6.98
CA ARG A 4 25.12 11.98 6.25
C ARG A 4 24.80 12.42 4.83
N LYS A 5 25.74 12.20 3.92
CA LYS A 5 25.49 12.09 2.48
C LYS A 5 24.74 10.79 2.24
N GLY A 6 23.42 10.85 2.23
CA GLY A 6 22.54 9.83 1.67
C GLY A 6 21.58 10.54 0.74
N LEU A 7 21.33 9.97 -0.43
CA LEU A 7 20.29 10.41 -1.35
C LEU A 7 18.94 10.39 -0.61
N LEU A 8 18.58 11.51 0.02
CA LEU A 8 17.22 11.76 0.46
C LEU A 8 16.45 11.99 -0.84
N ALA A 9 15.84 10.92 -1.37
CA ALA A 9 14.69 11.08 -2.24
C ALA A 9 13.77 12.12 -1.56
N PRO A 10 13.21 13.10 -2.30
CA PRO A 10 12.40 14.14 -1.69
C PRO A 10 11.36 13.45 -0.81
N GLN A 11 11.37 13.78 0.49
CA GLN A 11 10.37 13.30 1.44
C GLN A 11 9.02 13.43 0.74
N ASN A 12 8.35 12.29 0.52
CA ASN A 12 7.10 12.22 -0.20
C ASN A 12 6.02 12.89 0.66
N THR A 13 6.00 14.23 0.72
CA THR A 13 5.04 15.03 1.48
C THR A 13 3.61 14.62 1.15
N PHE A 14 3.38 14.13 -0.08
CA PHE A 14 2.13 13.59 -0.53
C PHE A 14 1.70 12.31 0.21
N LEU A 15 2.60 11.34 0.39
CA LEU A 15 2.30 10.10 1.11
C LEU A 15 2.08 10.39 2.60
N ASP A 16 2.90 11.24 3.21
CA ASP A 16 2.73 11.65 4.61
C ASP A 16 1.44 12.44 4.81
N THR A 17 1.05 13.28 3.85
CA THR A 17 -0.22 14.02 3.91
C THR A 17 -1.41 13.07 3.83
N ILE A 18 -1.38 12.08 2.93
CA ILE A 18 -2.46 11.10 2.81
C ILE A 18 -2.51 10.22 4.06
N ALA A 19 -1.36 9.73 4.54
CA ALA A 19 -1.28 8.98 5.78
C ALA A 19 -1.88 9.81 6.93
N THR A 20 -1.35 10.98 7.23
CA THR A 20 -1.81 11.83 8.34
C THR A 20 -3.29 12.21 8.23
N ARG A 21 -3.81 12.42 7.02
CA ARG A 21 -5.23 12.79 6.80
C ARG A 21 -6.19 11.62 7.01
N PHE A 22 -5.81 10.41 6.62
CA PHE A 22 -6.72 9.27 6.56
C PHE A 22 -6.45 8.21 7.64
N ASP A 23 -5.32 8.28 8.33
CA ASP A 23 -4.98 7.36 9.42
C ASP A 23 -5.88 7.58 10.66
N GLY A 24 -6.36 8.80 10.87
CA GLY A 24 -7.31 9.13 11.94
C GLY A 24 -8.77 8.73 11.69
N THR A 25 -9.12 8.21 10.50
CA THR A 25 -10.51 7.94 10.09
C THR A 25 -10.82 6.45 9.91
N HIS A 26 -10.02 5.53 10.44
CA HIS A 26 -10.15 4.08 10.22
C HIS A 26 -10.32 3.71 8.74
N SER A 27 -9.63 4.43 7.85
CA SER A 27 -9.77 4.22 6.41
C SER A 27 -8.94 3.03 5.94
N ASN A 28 -9.56 2.16 5.15
CA ASN A 28 -8.95 0.94 4.65
C ASN A 28 -8.47 1.18 3.22
N PHE A 29 -7.19 1.52 3.04
CA PHE A 29 -6.65 1.85 1.72
C PHE A 29 -5.17 1.47 1.56
N VAL A 30 -4.78 1.30 0.30
CA VAL A 30 -3.40 1.08 -0.13
C VAL A 30 -3.06 2.10 -1.22
N LEU A 31 -1.79 2.48 -1.32
CA LEU A 31 -1.29 3.33 -2.39
C LEU A 31 -0.24 2.56 -3.19
N GLY A 32 -0.42 2.51 -4.50
CA GLY A 32 0.49 1.86 -5.43
C GLY A 32 1.20 2.86 -6.33
N ASN A 33 2.41 2.49 -6.77
CA ASN A 33 3.15 3.29 -7.72
C ASN A 33 2.61 3.09 -9.15
N ALA A 34 1.90 4.09 -9.68
CA ALA A 34 1.35 4.10 -11.03
C ALA A 34 2.40 4.09 -12.15
N GLN A 35 3.66 4.44 -11.85
CA GLN A 35 4.74 4.54 -12.84
C GLN A 35 5.41 3.18 -13.13
N VAL A 36 5.15 2.17 -12.29
CA VAL A 36 5.77 0.84 -12.41
C VAL A 36 4.70 -0.16 -12.85
N LYS A 37 5.07 -1.02 -13.80
CA LYS A 37 4.21 -2.12 -14.26
C LYS A 37 3.88 -3.02 -13.06
N GLU A 38 2.64 -3.50 -12.98
CA GLU A 38 2.07 -4.21 -11.82
C GLU A 38 1.70 -3.34 -10.61
N TYR A 39 1.89 -2.02 -10.67
CA TYR A 39 1.40 -1.09 -9.66
C TYR A 39 1.77 -1.49 -8.22
N PRO A 40 3.05 -1.62 -7.89
CA PRO A 40 3.47 -2.14 -6.59
C PRO A 40 3.00 -1.21 -5.46
N ILE A 41 2.43 -1.80 -4.41
CA ILE A 41 1.99 -1.10 -3.21
C ILE A 41 3.21 -0.50 -2.49
N VAL A 42 3.18 0.80 -2.29
CA VAL A 42 4.21 1.60 -1.58
C VAL A 42 3.75 2.08 -0.21
N TYR A 43 2.44 2.04 0.07
CA TYR A 43 1.88 2.36 1.38
C TYR A 43 0.62 1.56 1.65
N CYS A 44 0.41 1.18 2.90
CA CYS A 44 -0.77 0.47 3.39
C CYS A 44 -1.20 1.06 4.72
N SER A 45 -2.49 1.42 4.84
CA SER A 45 -3.07 1.90 6.09
C SER A 45 -3.14 0.80 7.15
N ASP A 46 -3.13 1.17 8.43
CA ASP A 46 -3.28 0.20 9.54
C ASP A 46 -4.66 -0.49 9.51
N GLY A 47 -5.72 0.24 9.12
CA GLY A 47 -7.06 -0.34 8.99
C GLY A 47 -7.13 -1.46 7.93
N PHE A 48 -6.36 -1.36 6.83
CA PHE A 48 -6.31 -2.42 5.83
C PHE A 48 -5.55 -3.66 6.33
N VAL A 49 -4.48 -3.47 7.11
CA VAL A 49 -3.75 -4.56 7.79
C VAL A 49 -4.68 -5.30 8.75
N GLU A 50 -5.44 -4.56 9.55
CA GLU A 50 -6.41 -5.13 10.50
C GLU A 50 -7.56 -5.85 9.78
N LEU A 51 -8.11 -5.26 8.72
CA LEU A 51 -9.21 -5.84 7.93
C LEU A 51 -8.82 -7.15 7.25
N THR A 52 -7.64 -7.19 6.64
CA THR A 52 -7.21 -8.33 5.83
C THR A 52 -6.47 -9.40 6.63
N GLY A 53 -5.95 -9.04 7.81
CA GLY A 53 -5.12 -9.91 8.64
C GLY A 53 -3.71 -10.16 8.08
N PHE A 54 -3.36 -9.56 6.94
CA PHE A 54 -2.01 -9.66 6.38
C PHE A 54 -1.10 -8.63 7.03
N SER A 55 0.12 -9.06 7.37
CA SER A 55 1.13 -8.13 7.86
C SER A 55 1.50 -7.10 6.79
N ARG A 56 1.83 -5.89 7.21
CA ARG A 56 2.29 -4.81 6.31
C ARG A 56 3.41 -5.28 5.39
N SER A 57 4.36 -6.08 5.88
CA SER A 57 5.46 -6.63 5.06
C SER A 57 4.99 -7.60 3.95
N GLN A 58 3.86 -8.29 4.13
CA GLN A 58 3.29 -9.17 3.10
C GLN A 58 2.53 -8.40 2.02
N ILE A 59 1.98 -7.23 2.37
CA ILE A 59 1.20 -6.35 1.48
C ILE A 59 2.12 -5.43 0.67
N MET A 60 3.17 -4.90 1.29
CA MET A 60 4.13 -4.03 0.64
C MET A 60 4.75 -4.71 -0.58
N SER A 61 4.92 -3.95 -1.67
CA SER A 61 5.45 -4.44 -2.96
C SER A 61 4.61 -5.52 -3.66
N ARG A 62 3.38 -5.82 -3.20
CA ARG A 62 2.39 -6.58 -3.97
C ARG A 62 1.68 -5.70 -4.99
N SER A 63 1.01 -6.30 -5.95
CA SER A 63 0.18 -5.59 -6.92
C SER A 63 -0.98 -4.84 -6.24
N CYS A 64 -1.20 -3.59 -6.62
CA CYS A 64 -2.34 -2.79 -6.13
C CYS A 64 -3.71 -3.35 -6.54
N SER A 65 -3.77 -4.29 -7.48
CA SER A 65 -5.01 -5.02 -7.81
C SER A 65 -5.43 -6.04 -6.74
N CYS A 66 -4.66 -6.17 -5.65
CA CYS A 66 -4.99 -7.00 -4.49
C CYS A 66 -5.31 -8.46 -4.84
N THR A 67 -4.70 -9.01 -5.90
CA THR A 67 -4.89 -10.40 -6.33
C THR A 67 -4.52 -11.42 -5.27
N PHE A 68 -3.64 -11.04 -4.34
CA PHE A 68 -3.25 -11.87 -3.19
C PHE A 68 -4.39 -12.09 -2.18
N LEU A 69 -5.45 -11.28 -2.21
CA LEU A 69 -6.65 -11.47 -1.40
C LEU A 69 -7.63 -12.49 -1.99
N TRP A 70 -7.41 -12.93 -3.24
CA TRP A 70 -8.28 -13.91 -3.87
C TRP A 70 -8.16 -15.26 -3.15
N GLY A 71 -9.28 -15.68 -2.58
CA GLY A 71 -9.42 -16.96 -1.91
C GLY A 71 -10.12 -18.00 -2.78
N PRO A 72 -10.29 -19.23 -2.27
CA PRO A 72 -11.07 -20.28 -2.93
C PRO A 72 -12.54 -19.90 -3.14
N ASN A 73 -13.06 -18.93 -2.38
CA ASN A 73 -14.42 -18.41 -2.48
C ASN A 73 -14.57 -17.19 -3.41
N THR A 74 -13.48 -16.69 -4.01
CA THR A 74 -13.55 -15.54 -4.91
C THR A 74 -13.99 -16.01 -6.30
N SER A 75 -15.15 -15.54 -6.77
CA SER A 75 -15.69 -15.89 -8.09
C SER A 75 -14.74 -15.49 -9.21
N GLU A 76 -14.68 -16.28 -10.28
CA GLU A 76 -13.83 -15.99 -11.44
C GLU A 76 -14.25 -14.69 -12.13
N THR A 77 -15.55 -14.40 -12.17
CA THR A 77 -16.08 -13.12 -12.67
C THR A 77 -15.56 -11.89 -11.94
N ALA A 78 -15.16 -12.03 -10.67
CA ALA A 78 -14.59 -10.93 -9.87
C ALA A 78 -13.08 -10.76 -10.08
N LYS A 79 -12.40 -11.70 -10.74
CA LYS A 79 -10.95 -11.66 -11.02
C LYS A 79 -10.62 -10.96 -12.33
N ASP A 80 -11.58 -10.90 -13.25
CA ASP A 80 -11.44 -10.32 -14.59
C ASP A 80 -11.89 -8.85 -14.70
N SER A 81 -12.31 -8.21 -13.61
CA SER A 81 -12.75 -6.80 -13.57
C SER A 81 -11.65 -5.81 -13.26
#